data_AF-A0A9D4J8Z4-F1
#
_entry.id   AF-A0A9D4J8Z4-F1
#
_cell.length_a   1.000
_cell.length_b   1.000
_cell.length_c   1.000
_cell.angle_alpha   90.00
_cell.angle_beta   90.00
_cell.angle_gamma   90.00
#
_symmetry.space_group_name_H-M   'P 1'
#
loop_
_entity.id
_entity.type
_entity.pdbx_description
1 polymer ?
#
loop_
_entity_poly.entity_id
_entity_poly.type
_entity_poly.pdbx_seq_one_letter_code
_entity_poly.pdbx_strand_id
1 'polypeptide(L)' 'MAEEPQTPDVPVPLLDDLMIHPDYLGAEDPRTWLRRQLLVSHEKVNQTAAATIGQRENALWTAVRKLRFTASNFGHSV' A
#
# COMPACT_ATOMS: atom_id res chain seq x y z
N MET A 1 -25.76 -9.63 13.78
CA MET A 1 -24.77 -8.56 13.56
C MET A 1 -23.80 -9.12 12.54
N ALA A 2 -23.71 -8.53 11.34
CA ALA A 2 -22.75 -9.01 10.36
C ALA A 2 -21.35 -8.62 10.85
N GLU A 3 -20.44 -9.58 10.93
CA GLU A 3 -19.04 -9.32 11.21
C GLU A 3 -18.51 -8.37 10.12
N GLU A 4 -17.94 -7.23 10.50
CA GLU A 4 -17.30 -6.34 9.54
C GLU A 4 -16.27 -7.15 8.74
N PRO A 5 -16.26 -7.07 7.40
CA PRO A 5 -15.34 -7.85 6.60
C PRO A 5 -13.93 -7.52 7.05
N GLN A 6 -13.25 -8.50 7.65
CA GLN A 6 -11.89 -8.34 8.13
C GLN A 6 -11.04 -7.89 6.93
N THR A 7 -10.55 -6.66 6.98
CA THR A 7 -9.63 -6.14 5.97
C THR A 7 -8.44 -7.09 5.92
N PRO A 8 -8.14 -7.70 4.77
CA PRO A 8 -7.04 -8.64 4.69
C PRO A 8 -5.75 -7.93 5.11
N ASP A 9 -4.99 -8.57 6.01
CA ASP A 9 -3.77 -8.02 6.58
C ASP A 9 -2.73 -7.80 5.47
N VAL A 10 -2.58 -6.54 5.03
CA VAL A 10 -1.66 -6.17 3.96
C VAL A 10 -0.29 -5.90 4.56
N PRO A 11 0.78 -6.64 4.18
CA PRO A 11 2.10 -6.48 4.81
C PRO A 11 2.77 -5.13 4.54
N VAL A 12 2.24 -4.36 3.58
CA VAL A 12 2.64 -2.99 3.26
C VAL A 12 1.46 -2.03 3.42
N PRO A 13 1.72 -0.77 3.80
CA PRO A 13 0.65 0.21 3.92
C PRO A 13 0.04 0.54 2.55
N LEU A 14 -1.29 0.66 2.51
CA LEU A 14 -2.00 1.12 1.33
C LEU A 14 -1.98 2.65 1.28
N LEU A 15 -1.73 3.22 0.09
CA LEU A 15 -1.60 4.67 -0.03
C LEU A 15 -2.92 5.40 0.22
N ASP A 16 -4.04 4.84 -0.22
CA ASP A 16 -5.36 5.44 0.02
C ASP A 16 -5.63 5.60 1.53
N ASP A 17 -5.31 4.56 2.33
CA ASP A 17 -5.48 4.59 3.79
C ASP A 17 -4.57 5.62 4.45
N LEU A 18 -3.32 5.73 3.99
CA LEU A 18 -2.37 6.73 4.49
C LEU A 18 -2.83 8.16 4.16
N MET A 19 -3.45 8.40 3.01
CA MET A 19 -3.89 9.73 2.58
C MET A 19 -5.13 10.23 3.33
N ILE A 20 -5.93 9.34 3.89
CA ILE A 20 -7.07 9.71 4.75
C ILE A 20 -6.74 9.62 6.24
N HIS A 21 -5.52 9.20 6.59
CA HIS A 21 -5.11 9.05 7.98
C HIS A 21 -5.10 10.40 8.69
N PRO A 22 -5.66 10.52 9.92
CA PRO A 22 -5.68 11.78 10.66
C PRO A 22 -4.28 12.41 10.80
N ASP A 23 -3.26 11.59 11.07
CA ASP A 23 -1.87 12.09 11.18
C ASP A 23 -1.33 12.63 9.85
N TYR A 24 -1.78 12.13 8.70
CA TYR A 24 -1.41 12.70 7.41
C TYR A 24 -2.07 14.07 7.21
N LEU A 25 -3.37 14.16 7.53
CA LEU A 25 -4.15 15.40 7.36
C LEU A 25 -3.73 16.50 8.35
N GLY A 26 -3.27 16.11 9.54
CA GLY A 26 -2.82 17.01 10.60
C GLY A 26 -1.30 17.24 10.65
N ALA A 27 -0.51 16.59 9.79
CA ALA A 27 0.94 16.77 9.78
C ALA A 27 1.34 18.18 9.33
N GLU A 28 2.31 18.77 10.01
CA GLU A 28 2.97 20.02 9.59
C GLU A 28 3.65 19.87 8.21
N ASP A 29 4.25 18.69 7.96
CA ASP A 29 4.77 18.28 6.66
C ASP A 29 4.20 16.90 6.26
N PRO A 30 3.05 16.87 5.56
CA PRO A 30 2.42 15.62 5.12
C PRO A 30 3.31 14.80 4.18
N ARG A 31 4.20 15.43 3.40
CA ARG A 31 5.09 14.72 2.47
C ARG A 31 6.16 13.95 3.23
N THR A 32 6.76 14.57 4.25
CA THR A 32 7.75 13.90 5.10
C THR A 32 7.12 12.81 5.93
N TRP A 33 5.92 13.04 6.49
CA TRP A 33 5.18 11.98 7.19
C TRP A 33 4.90 10.79 6.26
N LEU A 34 4.37 11.05 5.06
CA LEU A 34 4.04 10.01 4.09
C LEU A 34 5.28 9.20 3.68
N ARG A 35 6.41 9.87 3.41
CA ARG A 35 7.68 9.19 3.09
C ARG A 35 8.13 8.23 4.19
N ARG A 36 7.97 8.61 5.46
CA ARG A 36 8.31 7.75 6.60
C ARG A 36 7.42 6.51 6.66
N GLN A 37 6.12 6.66 6.43
CA GLN A 37 5.19 5.53 6.43
C GLN A 37 5.42 4.58 5.24
N LEU A 38 5.89 5.12 4.10
CA LEU A 38 6.19 4.32 2.91
C LEU A 38 7.53 3.57 2.98
N LEU A 39 8.28 3.64 4.09
CA LEU A 39 9.46 2.82 4.29
C LEU A 39 9.05 1.35 4.49
N VAL A 40 9.46 0.49 3.55
CA VAL A 40 9.16 -0.94 3.57
C VAL A 40 10.45 -1.72 3.79
N SER A 41 10.46 -2.62 4.78
CA SER A 41 11.58 -3.52 5.03
C SER A 41 11.61 -4.66 4.00
N HIS A 42 12.78 -5.30 3.83
CA HIS A 42 12.89 -6.48 2.96
C HIS A 42 11.95 -7.61 3.39
N GLU A 43 11.72 -7.77 4.69
CA GLU A 43 10.77 -8.75 5.21
C GLU A 43 9.34 -8.47 4.72
N LYS A 44 8.87 -7.23 4.83
CA LYS A 44 7.55 -6.81 4.34
C LYS A 44 7.43 -6.97 2.82
N VAL A 45 8.51 -6.75 2.07
CA VAL A 45 8.57 -7.04 0.62
C VAL A 45 8.33 -8.53 0.36
N ASN A 46 9.04 -9.42 1.07
CA ASN A 46 8.89 -10.87 0.92
C ASN A 46 7.49 -11.36 1.33
N GLN A 47 6.95 -10.85 2.44
CA GLN A 47 5.60 -11.16 2.89
C GLN A 47 4.56 -10.73 1.86
N THR A 48 4.72 -9.53 1.28
CA THR A 48 3.83 -9.02 0.24
C THR A 48 3.91 -9.87 -1.02
N ALA A 49 5.11 -10.29 -1.43
CA ALA A 49 5.29 -11.19 -2.57
C ALA A 49 4.58 -12.54 -2.35
N ALA A 50 4.69 -13.11 -1.14
CA ALA A 50 3.99 -14.35 -0.78
C ALA A 50 2.45 -14.17 -0.73
N ALA A 51 1.98 -13.08 -0.12
CA ALA A 51 0.55 -12.79 0.04
C ALA A 51 -0.15 -12.45 -1.29
N THR A 52 0.61 -12.01 -2.30
CA THR A 52 0.08 -11.61 -3.62
C THR A 52 0.34 -12.62 -4.74
N ILE A 53 0.68 -13.86 -4.40
CA ILE A 53 0.72 -14.99 -5.36
C ILE A 53 -0.62 -15.08 -6.10
N GLY A 54 -0.56 -15.35 -7.41
CA GLY A 54 -1.72 -15.29 -8.32
C GLY A 54 -1.94 -13.91 -8.97
N GLN A 55 -1.25 -12.87 -8.48
CA GLN A 55 -1.17 -11.53 -9.07
C GLN A 55 -2.55 -10.98 -9.44
N ARG A 56 -2.87 -10.86 -10.74
CA ARG A 56 -4.12 -10.25 -11.22
C ARG A 56 -5.38 -10.91 -10.63
N GLU A 57 -5.32 -12.21 -10.38
CA GLU A 57 -6.46 -12.96 -9.82
C GLU A 57 -6.53 -12.87 -8.27
N ASN A 58 -5.53 -12.23 -7.65
CA ASN A 58 -5.47 -11.96 -6.22
C ASN A 58 -5.87 -10.49 -5.96
N ALA A 59 -6.96 -10.27 -5.22
CA ALA A 59 -7.45 -8.94 -4.91
C ALA A 59 -6.41 -8.04 -4.22
N LEU A 60 -5.51 -8.62 -3.42
CA LEU A 60 -4.44 -7.88 -2.73
C LEU A 60 -3.41 -7.30 -3.70
N TRP A 61 -3.15 -7.95 -4.84
CA TRP A 61 -2.20 -7.46 -5.83
C TRP A 61 -2.59 -6.09 -6.38
N THR A 62 -3.89 -5.91 -6.67
CA THR A 62 -4.42 -4.64 -7.16
C THR A 62 -4.32 -3.55 -6.10
N ALA A 63 -4.70 -3.87 -4.85
CA ALA A 63 -4.64 -2.94 -3.74
C ALA A 63 -3.20 -2.46 -3.47
N VAL A 64 -2.25 -3.38 -3.36
CA VAL A 64 -0.83 -3.08 -3.11
C VAL A 64 -0.21 -2.21 -4.20
N ARG A 65 -0.57 -2.45 -5.47
CA ARG A 65 0.01 -1.75 -6.63
C ARG A 65 -0.61 -0.37 -6.88
N LYS A 66 -1.81 -0.11 -6.36
CA LYS A 66 -2.53 1.14 -6.59
C LYS A 66 -1.70 2.33 -6.10
N LEU A 67 -1.65 3.40 -6.92
CA LEU A 67 -0.88 4.63 -6.65
C LEU A 67 0.65 4.41 -6.50
N ARG A 68 1.20 3.26 -6.89
CA ARG A 68 2.65 3.01 -6.87
C ARG A 68 3.23 2.99 -8.28
N PHE A 69 4.50 3.40 -8.38
CA PHE A 69 5.31 3.10 -9.55
C PHE A 69 5.58 1.59 -9.59
N THR A 70 5.34 1.01 -10.76
CA THR A 70 5.55 -0.39 -11.09
C THR A 70 6.35 -0.44 -12.38
N ALA A 71 7.04 -1.56 -12.65
CA ALA A 71 7.82 -1.71 -13.87
C ALA A 71 6.99 -1.40 -15.14
N SER A 72 5.70 -1.75 -15.13
CA SER A 72 4.77 -1.53 -16.25
C SER A 72 4.26 -0.08 -16.42
N ASN A 73 4.38 0.80 -15.42
CA ASN A 73 3.89 2.20 -15.51
C ASN A 73 5.01 3.24 -15.33
N PHE A 74 6.25 2.81 -15.04
CA PHE A 74 7.39 3.69 -14.83
C PHE A 74 7.73 4.53 -16.07
N GLY A 75 7.70 3.93 -17.27
CA GLY A 75 8.01 4.61 -18.53
C GLY A 75 6.91 5.55 -19.07
N HIS A 76 5.70 5.53 -18.49
CA HIS A 76 4.60 6.42 -18.89
C HIS A 76 4.54 7.71 -18.05
N SER A 77 5.40 7.81 -17.03
CA SER A 77 5.40 8.90 -16.05
C SER A 77 6.50 9.93 -16.32
N VAL A 78 7.05 9.95 -17.55
CA VAL A 78 8.11 10.85 -18.03
C VAL A 78 7.58 11.75 -19.14
#